data_AF-A0A3L7Q5V4-F1
#
_entry.id   AF-A0A3L7Q5V4-F1
#
_cell.length_a   1.000
_cell.length_b   1.000
_cell.length_c   1.000
_cell.angle_alpha   90.00
_cell.angle_beta   90.00
_cell.angle_gamma   90.00
#
_symmetry.space_group_name_H-M   'P 1'
#
loop_
_entity.id
_entity.type
_entity.pdbx_description
1 polymer ?
#
loop_
_entity_poly.entity_id
_entity_poly.type
_entity_poly.pdbx_seq_one_letter_code
_entity_poly.pdbx_strand_id
1 'polypeptide(L)' 'MNPLIEFSGAFGAGLVAIGAALGIAKIGVASVESMARQPEVAQKITVAMVIAAALIEGFTFFALVVCNK' A
#
# COMPACT_ATOMS: atom_id res chain seq x y z
N MET A 1 24.97 -19.48 -19.88
CA MET A 1 23.73 -19.32 -20.67
C MET A 1 23.08 -18.04 -20.22
N ASN A 2 22.92 -17.05 -21.10
CA ASN A 2 22.14 -15.86 -20.75
C ASN A 2 20.64 -16.20 -20.80
N PRO A 3 19.85 -15.68 -19.85
CA PRO A 3 18.41 -15.82 -19.90
C PRO A 3 17.82 -15.11 -21.13
N LEU A 4 16.73 -15.65 -21.68
CA LEU A 4 16.01 -15.06 -22.82
C LEU A 4 15.08 -13.90 -22.41
N ILE A 5 14.72 -13.83 -21.12
CA ILE A 5 13.87 -12.79 -20.53
C ILE A 5 14.46 -12.44 -19.17
N GLU A 6 14.66 -11.14 -18.92
CA GLU A 6 15.01 -10.60 -17.62
C GLU A 6 13.95 -9.58 -17.20
N PHE A 7 13.30 -9.82 -16.06
CA PHE A 7 12.44 -8.82 -15.46
C PHE A 7 13.30 -7.81 -14.71
N SER A 8 13.27 -6.56 -15.17
CA SER A 8 14.03 -5.50 -14.54
C SER A 8 13.46 -5.14 -13.17
N GLY A 9 14.30 -4.56 -12.32
CA GLY A 9 13.88 -3.97 -11.05
C GLY A 9 12.73 -2.97 -11.19
N ALA A 10 12.72 -2.20 -12.29
CA ALA A 10 11.64 -1.27 -12.60
C ALA A 10 10.29 -1.97 -12.82
N PHE A 11 10.28 -3.16 -13.44
CA PHE A 11 9.06 -3.94 -13.60
C PHE A 11 8.53 -4.42 -12.25
N GLY A 12 9.40 -4.95 -11.39
CA GLY A 12 9.04 -5.33 -10.03
C GLY A 12 8.51 -4.16 -9.19
N ALA A 13 9.18 -3.01 -9.27
CA ALA A 13 8.76 -1.78 -8.58
C ALA A 13 7.37 -1.31 -9.03
N GLY A 14 7.04 -1.41 -10.32
CA GLY A 14 5.71 -1.09 -10.83
C GLY A 14 4.62 -1.98 -10.24
N LEU A 15 4.86 -3.29 -10.15
CA LEU A 15 3.90 -4.23 -9.55
C LEU A 15 3.69 -3.95 -8.05
N VAL A 16 4.77 -3.69 -7.32
CA VAL A 16 4.72 -3.30 -5.90
C VAL A 16 3.91 -2.03 -5.71
N ALA A 17 4.15 -1.00 -6.53
CA ALA A 17 3.44 0.27 -6.47
C ALA A 17 1.93 0.12 -6.72
N ILE A 18 1.53 -0.71 -7.70
CA ILE A 18 0.12 -0.99 -7.99
C ILE A 18 -0.54 -1.68 -6.78
N GLY A 19 0.11 -2.69 -6.20
CA GLY A 19 -0.41 -3.39 -5.03
C GLY A 19 -0.60 -2.46 -3.82
N ALA A 20 0.40 -1.61 -3.56
CA ALA A 20 0.34 -0.63 -2.48
C ALA A 20 -0.79 0.39 -2.67
N ALA A 21 -0.91 0.95 -3.88
CA ALA A 21 -1.94 1.93 -4.21
C ALA A 21 -3.35 1.35 -4.02
N LEU A 22 -3.59 0.12 -4.47
CA LEU A 22 -4.88 -0.57 -4.28
C LEU A 22 -5.19 -0.81 -2.80
N GLY A 23 -4.19 -1.22 -2.01
CA GLY A 23 -4.34 -1.43 -0.57
C GLY A 23 -4.69 -0.15 0.19
N ILE A 24 -3.93 0.92 -0.05
CA ILE A 24 -4.15 2.23 0.59
C ILE A 24 -5.51 2.82 0.17
N ALA A 25 -5.85 2.78 -1.12
CA ALA A 25 -7.13 3.28 -1.61
C ALA A 25 -8.32 2.58 -0.94
N LYS A 26 -8.26 1.24 -0.81
CA LYS A 26 -9.31 0.46 -0.16
C LYS A 26 -9.49 0.85 1.31
N ILE A 27 -8.39 1.00 2.05
CA ILE A 27 -8.42 1.42 3.46
C ILE A 27 -8.98 2.84 3.59
N GLY A 28 -8.54 3.77 2.73
CA GLY A 28 -9.01 5.15 2.71
C GLY A 28 -10.51 5.24 2.48
N VAL A 29 -11.02 4.59 1.42
CA VAL A 29 -12.46 4.55 1.09
C VAL A 29 -13.28 3.95 2.23
N ALA A 30 -12.88 2.78 2.73
CA ALA A 30 -13.60 2.13 3.83
C ALA A 30 -13.63 2.99 5.10
N SER A 31 -12.54 3.72 5.37
CA SER A 31 -12.44 4.60 6.53
C SER A 31 -13.35 5.82 6.40
N VAL A 32 -13.31 6.53 5.27
CA VAL A 32 -14.17 7.72 5.08
C VAL A 32 -15.66 7.37 5.11
N GLU A 33 -16.07 6.26 4.51
CA GLU A 33 -17.46 5.81 4.59
C GLU A 33 -17.86 5.45 6.01
N SER A 34 -16.98 4.78 6.76
CA SER A 34 -17.26 4.39 8.14
C SER A 34 -17.35 5.61 9.06
N MET A 35 -16.51 6.62 8.85
CA MET A 35 -16.57 7.90 9.57
C MET A 35 -17.86 8.67 9.25
N ALA A 36 -18.33 8.63 8.00
CA ALA A 36 -19.61 9.23 7.62
C ALA A 36 -20.81 8.51 8.26
N ARG A 37 -20.73 7.18 8.41
CA ARG A 37 -21.77 6.36 9.05
C ARG A 37 -21.80 6.50 10.58
N GLN A 38 -20.64 6.68 11.21
CA GLN A 38 -20.52 6.80 12.67
C GLN A 38 -19.55 7.93 13.05
N PRO A 39 -20.00 9.20 13.03
CA PRO A 39 -19.16 10.36 13.32
C PRO A 39 -18.53 10.33 14.71
N GLU A 40 -19.24 9.80 15.72
CA GLU A 40 -18.79 9.70 17.10
C GLU A 40 -17.50 8.87 17.30
N VAL A 41 -17.15 7.98 16.37
CA VAL A 41 -15.93 7.17 16.43
C VAL A 41 -14.92 7.52 15.34
N ALA A 42 -15.10 8.65 14.64
CA ALA A 42 -14.27 9.01 13.50
C ALA A 42 -12.76 9.11 13.82
N GLN A 43 -12.41 9.64 14.99
CA GLN A 43 -11.01 9.72 15.43
C GLN A 43 -10.40 8.32 15.62
N LYS A 44 -11.15 7.36 16.17
CA LYS A 44 -10.68 5.97 16.33
C LYS A 44 -10.47 5.30 14.97
N ILE A 45 -11.38 5.55 14.02
CA ILE A 45 -11.26 5.05 12.65
C ILE A 45 -10.01 5.63 11.98
N THR A 46 -9.74 6.94 12.13
CA THR A 46 -8.55 7.58 11.56
C THR A 46 -7.26 6.97 12.11
N VAL A 47 -7.18 6.72 13.43
CA VAL A 47 -6.01 6.07 14.03
C VAL A 47 -5.80 4.67 13.46
N ALA A 48 -6.86 3.86 13.38
CA ALA A 48 -6.76 2.52 12.79
C ALA A 48 -6.36 2.56 11.30
N MET A 49 -6.92 3.49 10.53
CA MET A 49 -6.60 3.74 9.13
C MET A 49 -5.11 4.06 8.94
N VAL A 50 -4.57 5.00 9.73
CA VAL A 50 -3.17 5.43 9.63
C VAL A 50 -2.22 4.30 10.01
N ILE A 51 -2.54 3.49 11.04
CA ILE A 51 -1.72 2.32 11.40
C ILE A 51 -1.70 1.31 10.25
N ALA A 52 -2.86 1.01 9.67
CA ALA A 52 -2.95 0.08 8.54
C ALA A 52 -2.22 0.61 7.30
N ALA A 53 -2.34 1.91 7.00
CA ALA A 53 -1.61 2.56 5.91
C ALA A 53 -0.08 2.51 6.15
N ALA A 54 0.38 2.78 7.36
CA ALA A 54 1.80 2.73 7.72
C ALA A 54 2.40 1.32 7.55
N LEU A 55 1.64 0.26 7.83
CA LEU A 55 2.08 -1.11 7.58
C LEU A 55 2.25 -1.39 6.08
N ILE A 56 1.33 -0.89 5.24
CA ILE A 56 1.45 -1.01 3.78
C ILE A 56 2.65 -0.21 3.29
N GLU A 57 2.81 1.05 3.73
CA GLU A 57 3.94 1.89 3.34
C GLU A 57 5.29 1.27 3.74
N GLY A 58 5.40 0.75 4.96
CA GLY A 58 6.63 0.10 5.45
C GLY A 58 7.02 -1.12 4.61
N PHE A 59 6.05 -2.00 4.29
CA PHE A 59 6.29 -3.14 3.40
C PHE A 59 6.63 -2.69 1.97
N THR A 60 5.90 -1.71 1.45
CA THR A 60 6.09 -1.19 0.08
C THR A 60 7.49 -0.62 -0.09
N PHE A 61 7.95 0.18 0.87
CA PHE A 61 9.29 0.75 0.85
C PHE A 61 10.36 -0.35 0.87
N PHE A 62 10.21 -1.36 1.73
CA PHE A 62 11.12 -2.50 1.75
C PHE A 62 11.15 -3.26 0.42
N ALA A 63 9.99 -3.54 -0.17
CA ALA A 63 9.89 -4.23 -1.45
C ALA A 63 10.53 -3.42 -2.60
N LEU A 64 10.34 -2.09 -2.63
CA LEU A 64 10.99 -1.22 -3.61
C LEU A 64 12.52 -1.24 -3.48
N VAL A 65 13.06 -1.30 -2.26
CA VAL A 65 14.50 -1.46 -2.04
C VAL A 65 15.00 -2.80 -2.57
N VAL A 66 14.23 -3.88 -2.41
CA VAL A 66 14.58 -5.20 -2.98
C VAL A 66 14.55 -5.17 -4.51
N CYS A 67 13.58 -4.49 -5.12
CA CYS A 67 13.50 -4.39 -6.58
C CYS A 67 14.65 -3.58 -7.21
N ASN A 68 15.25 -2.64 -6.47
CA ASN A 68 16.32 -1.77 -6.99
C ASN A 68 17.75 -2.22 -6.60
N LYS A 69 17.91 -3.41 -6.03
CA LYS A 69 19.20 -4.04 -5.74
C LYS A 69 19.54 -5.08 -6.79
#